data_AF-A0A0L0BQP3-F1
#
_entry.id   AF-A0A0L0BQP3-F1
#
_cell.length_a   1.000
_cell.length_b   1.000
_cell.length_c   1.000
_cell.angle_alpha   90.00
_cell.angle_beta   90.00
_cell.angle_gamma   90.00
#
_symmetry.space_group_name_H-M   'P 1'
#
loop_
_entity.id
_entity.type
_entity.pdbx_description
1 polymer ?
#
loop_
_entity_poly.entity_id
_entity_poly.type
_entity_poly.pdbx_seq_one_letter_code
_entity_poly.pdbx_strand_id
1 'polypeptide(L)'
;MKTIFTIFALCLVAVNAGTIAQIPINYEGMVDEVINEMGQIAKEAAVALQHQVEEIVLDPLHQVETAVESIEELREENDVCVAAEDENVVATVDAMHKEMAVCGAVAAKTSAEIMTDISAATQQLVFDGFDVLRTYQKCQKYTNSVLKNSCYARLTVKATLYMNNARKSIKTIRQSTNERIPAVMADADTCTHDAADVAIEELDHIQANINVCIAKA
;
A
#
# COMPACT_ATOMS: atom_id res chain seq x y z
N MET A 1 49.68 5.91 29.81
CA MET A 1 49.74 7.39 29.92
C MET A 1 49.94 8.10 28.58
N LYS A 2 50.77 7.61 27.64
CA LYS A 2 50.92 8.24 26.31
C LYS A 2 49.65 8.27 25.44
N THR A 3 48.79 7.26 25.56
CA THR A 3 47.55 7.14 24.76
C THR A 3 46.44 8.11 25.17
N ILE A 4 46.40 8.53 26.44
CA ILE A 4 45.40 9.47 26.96
C ILE A 4 45.74 10.90 26.50
N PHE A 5 47.03 11.27 26.48
CA PHE A 5 47.47 12.57 25.98
C PHE A 5 47.22 12.74 24.48
N THR A 6 47.29 11.67 23.68
CA THR A 6 46.97 11.71 22.24
C THR A 6 45.49 11.94 21.94
N ILE A 7 44.57 11.44 22.78
CA ILE A 7 43.13 11.67 22.61
C ILE A 7 42.75 13.11 23.00
N PHE A 8 43.35 13.63 24.08
CA PHE A 8 43.14 15.03 24.48
C PHE A 8 43.75 16.03 23.49
N ALA A 9 44.88 15.69 22.88
CA ALA A 9 45.49 16.51 21.83
C ALA A 9 44.60 16.58 20.56
N LEU A 10 43.96 15.48 20.16
CA LEU A 10 43.05 15.44 19.01
C LEU A 10 41.79 16.30 19.22
N CYS A 11 41.26 16.37 20.45
CA CYS A 11 40.14 17.26 20.76
C CYS A 11 40.53 18.76 20.81
N LEU A 12 41.79 19.10 21.08
CA LEU A 12 42.28 20.48 21.14
C LEU A 12 42.63 21.08 19.77
N VAL A 13 42.99 20.25 18.77
CA VAL A 13 43.19 20.75 17.39
C VAL A 13 41.86 21.13 16.73
N ALA A 14 40.73 20.56 17.19
CA ALA A 14 39.40 20.90 16.69
C ALA A 14 38.91 22.29 17.15
N VAL A 15 39.53 22.90 18.17
CA VAL A 15 39.15 24.24 18.67
C VAL A 15 39.88 25.37 17.94
N ASN A 16 41.03 25.09 17.31
CA ASN A 16 41.87 26.08 16.61
C ASN A 16 41.97 25.89 15.09
N ALA A 17 41.33 24.87 14.52
CA ALA A 17 41.16 24.78 13.07
C ALA A 17 40.01 25.71 12.65
N GLY A 18 40.38 26.89 12.17
CA GLY A 18 39.47 27.85 11.55
C GLY A 18 38.54 27.15 10.55
N THR A 19 37.26 27.53 10.65
CA THR A 19 36.22 27.29 9.65
C THR A 19 36.23 25.88 9.06
N ILE A 20 35.53 24.94 9.71
CA ILE A 20 34.91 23.84 8.96
C ILE A 20 34.09 24.53 7.88
N ALA A 21 34.60 24.51 6.64
CA ALA A 21 33.86 25.00 5.49
C ALA A 21 32.57 24.19 5.47
N GLN A 22 31.47 24.81 5.90
CA GLN A 22 30.16 24.21 5.83
C GLN A 22 29.92 23.96 4.35
N ILE A 23 30.00 22.69 3.93
CA ILE A 23 29.42 22.28 2.65
C ILE A 23 28.00 22.87 2.69
N PRO A 24 27.59 23.68 1.70
CA PRO A 24 26.28 24.29 1.71
C PRO A 24 25.23 23.17 1.63
N ILE A 25 24.68 22.78 2.78
CA ILE A 25 23.61 21.79 2.86
C ILE A 25 22.32 22.49 2.41
N ASN A 26 21.71 21.96 1.35
CA ASN A 26 20.38 22.39 0.92
C ASN A 26 19.32 21.70 1.80
N TYR A 27 19.00 22.32 2.94
CA TYR A 27 18.02 21.79 3.88
C TYR A 27 16.60 21.73 3.31
N GLU A 28 16.24 22.67 2.43
CA GLU A 28 14.94 22.69 1.74
C GLU A 28 14.84 21.49 0.78
N GLY A 29 15.80 21.34 -0.13
CA GLY A 29 15.82 20.20 -1.06
C GLY A 29 15.89 18.84 -0.36
N MET A 30 16.56 18.76 0.79
CA MET A 30 16.60 17.54 1.61
C MET A 30 15.22 17.16 2.17
N VAL A 31 14.45 18.14 2.65
CA VAL A 31 13.09 17.88 3.14
C VAL A 31 12.15 17.54 1.99
N ASP A 32 12.25 18.27 0.88
CA ASP A 32 11.46 18.01 -0.33
C ASP A 32 11.72 16.62 -0.91
N GLU A 33 12.97 16.14 -0.94
CA GLU A 33 13.33 14.81 -1.41
C GLU A 33 12.62 13.71 -0.60
N VAL A 34 12.62 13.83 0.72
CA VAL A 34 11.94 12.86 1.62
C VAL A 34 10.43 12.88 1.39
N ILE A 35 9.82 14.07 1.25
CA ILE A 35 8.38 14.21 1.00
C ILE A 35 8.01 13.62 -0.37
N ASN A 36 8.81 13.90 -1.39
CA ASN A 36 8.60 13.37 -2.74
C ASN A 36 8.74 11.84 -2.77
N GLU A 37 9.73 11.26 -2.07
CA GLU A 37 9.87 9.80 -1.98
C GLU A 37 8.65 9.17 -1.29
N MET A 38 8.15 9.76 -0.21
CA MET A 38 6.92 9.29 0.44
C MET A 38 5.69 9.42 -0.46
N GLY A 39 5.57 10.52 -1.21
CA GLY A 39 4.50 10.70 -2.19
C GLY A 39 4.54 9.65 -3.31
N GLN A 40 5.75 9.28 -3.75
CA GLN A 40 5.94 8.22 -4.75
C GLN A 40 5.55 6.84 -4.19
N ILE A 41 5.93 6.52 -2.95
CA ILE A 41 5.52 5.27 -2.28
C ILE A 41 4.00 5.19 -2.16
N ALA A 42 3.33 6.28 -1.78
CA ALA A 42 1.88 6.32 -1.69
C ALA A 42 1.22 6.09 -3.06
N LYS A 43 1.77 6.67 -4.12
CA LYS A 43 1.29 6.49 -5.49
C LYS A 43 1.47 5.06 -5.97
N GLU A 44 2.65 4.47 -5.76
CA GLU A 44 2.94 3.07 -6.12
C GLU A 44 2.01 2.11 -5.40
N ALA A 45 1.80 2.32 -4.09
CA ALA A 45 0.84 1.55 -3.31
C ALA A 45 -0.58 1.64 -3.88
N ALA A 46 -1.07 2.85 -4.17
CA ALA A 46 -2.40 3.06 -4.73
C ALA A 46 -2.58 2.39 -6.10
N VAL A 47 -1.58 2.49 -6.99
CA VAL A 47 -1.62 1.84 -8.31
C VAL A 47 -1.65 0.32 -8.18
N ALA A 48 -0.81 -0.25 -7.30
CA ALA A 48 -0.78 -1.70 -7.08
C ALA A 48 -2.11 -2.22 -6.52
N LEU A 49 -2.68 -1.49 -5.54
CA LEU A 49 -3.99 -1.82 -4.97
C LEU A 49 -5.12 -1.71 -5.98
N GLN A 50 -5.05 -0.79 -6.96
CA GLN A 50 -6.10 -0.62 -7.97
C GLN A 50 -6.02 -1.66 -9.08
N HIS A 51 -4.83 -1.93 -9.63
CA HIS A 51 -4.67 -2.78 -10.81
C HIS A 51 -5.14 -4.22 -10.56
N GLN A 52 -4.96 -4.72 -9.35
CA GLN A 52 -5.30 -6.10 -9.01
C GLN A 52 -6.79 -6.30 -8.72
N VAL A 53 -7.57 -5.23 -8.47
CA VAL A 53 -9.03 -5.35 -8.29
C VAL A 53 -9.73 -5.78 -9.58
N GLU A 54 -9.19 -5.43 -10.75
CA GLU A 54 -9.79 -5.78 -12.04
C GLU A 54 -9.71 -7.30 -12.29
N GLU A 55 -8.55 -7.92 -12.08
CA GLU A 55 -8.32 -9.36 -12.26
C GLU A 55 -9.07 -10.19 -11.21
N ILE A 56 -9.01 -9.78 -9.93
CA ILE A 56 -9.62 -10.50 -8.80
C ILE A 56 -11.15 -10.56 -8.87
N VAL A 57 -11.79 -9.58 -9.52
CA VAL A 57 -13.25 -9.47 -9.55
C VAL A 57 -13.81 -9.91 -10.89
N LEU A 58 -13.22 -9.49 -12.02
CA LEU A 58 -13.81 -9.74 -13.34
C LEU A 58 -13.63 -11.19 -13.79
N ASP A 59 -12.48 -11.80 -13.53
CA ASP A 59 -12.21 -13.17 -14.02
C ASP A 59 -13.16 -14.20 -13.38
N PRO A 60 -13.37 -14.23 -12.04
CA PRO A 60 -14.32 -15.15 -11.43
C PRO A 60 -15.76 -14.92 -11.88
N LEU A 61 -16.16 -13.65 -12.07
CA LEU A 61 -17.49 -13.32 -12.61
C LEU A 61 -17.69 -13.90 -14.00
N HIS A 62 -16.70 -13.76 -14.88
CA HIS A 62 -16.82 -14.24 -16.26
C HIS A 62 -16.93 -15.76 -16.35
N GLN A 63 -16.26 -16.49 -15.44
CA GLN A 63 -16.37 -17.95 -15.36
C GLN A 63 -17.79 -18.37 -14.98
N VAL A 64 -18.39 -17.71 -13.98
CA VAL A 64 -19.76 -17.97 -13.55
C VAL A 64 -20.78 -17.55 -14.62
N GLU A 65 -20.57 -16.41 -15.29
CA GLU A 65 -21.39 -15.98 -16.43
C GLU A 65 -21.40 -17.03 -17.55
N THR A 66 -20.23 -17.58 -17.89
CA THR A 66 -20.11 -18.64 -18.90
C THR A 66 -20.90 -19.90 -18.51
N ALA A 67 -20.87 -20.27 -17.23
CA ALA A 67 -21.65 -21.42 -16.73
C ALA A 67 -23.17 -21.15 -16.78
N VAL A 68 -23.61 -19.93 -16.48
CA VAL A 68 -25.01 -19.51 -16.63
C VAL A 68 -25.43 -19.50 -18.09
N GLU A 69 -24.59 -18.98 -19.00
CA GLU A 69 -24.86 -18.99 -20.45
C GLU A 69 -25.03 -20.42 -20.98
N SER A 70 -24.19 -21.37 -20.53
CA SER A 70 -24.32 -22.80 -20.86
C SER A 70 -25.66 -23.41 -20.43
N ILE A 71 -26.23 -22.96 -19.30
CA ILE A 71 -27.58 -23.36 -18.87
C ILE A 71 -28.66 -22.73 -19.74
N GLU A 72 -28.52 -21.43 -20.05
CA GLU A 72 -29.49 -20.71 -20.87
C GLU A 72 -29.53 -21.21 -22.33
N GLU A 73 -28.43 -21.72 -22.88
CA GLU A 73 -28.42 -22.39 -24.18
C GLU A 73 -29.36 -23.60 -24.24
N LEU A 74 -29.55 -24.32 -23.12
CA LEU A 74 -30.51 -25.44 -23.03
C LEU A 74 -31.98 -24.98 -23.13
N ARG A 75 -32.24 -23.68 -22.98
CA ARG A 75 -33.60 -23.13 -23.11
C ARG A 75 -34.12 -23.25 -24.53
N GLU A 76 -33.23 -23.24 -25.53
CA GLU A 76 -33.59 -23.53 -26.92
C GLU A 76 -34.10 -24.97 -27.10
N GLU A 77 -33.61 -25.91 -26.28
CA GLU A 77 -34.03 -27.31 -26.30
C GLU A 77 -35.33 -27.53 -25.52
N ASN A 78 -35.46 -26.96 -24.30
CA ASN A 78 -36.67 -27.09 -23.49
C ASN A 78 -36.82 -25.97 -22.43
N ASP A 79 -37.59 -24.94 -22.78
CA ASP A 79 -37.86 -23.79 -21.90
C ASP A 79 -38.49 -24.16 -20.54
N VAL A 80 -39.33 -25.20 -20.48
CA VAL A 80 -40.04 -25.56 -19.24
C VAL A 80 -39.08 -26.19 -18.22
N CYS A 81 -38.14 -27.02 -18.69
CA CYS A 81 -37.15 -27.65 -17.81
C CYS A 81 -36.15 -26.61 -17.28
N VAL A 82 -35.73 -25.65 -18.10
CA VAL A 82 -34.83 -24.57 -17.65
C VAL A 82 -35.56 -23.63 -16.69
N ALA A 83 -36.77 -23.17 -17.06
CA ALA A 83 -37.55 -22.25 -16.21
C ALA A 83 -37.88 -22.81 -14.82
N ALA A 84 -37.93 -24.13 -14.66
CA ALA A 84 -38.14 -24.77 -13.36
C ALA A 84 -36.94 -24.61 -12.41
N GLU A 85 -35.75 -24.36 -12.94
CA GLU A 85 -34.49 -24.23 -12.20
C GLU A 85 -33.98 -22.78 -12.13
N ASP A 86 -34.65 -21.82 -12.78
CA ASP A 86 -34.27 -20.39 -12.80
C ASP A 86 -34.05 -19.82 -11.38
N GLU A 87 -34.92 -20.18 -10.42
CA GLU A 87 -34.77 -19.74 -9.02
C GLU A 87 -33.49 -20.28 -8.38
N ASN A 88 -33.08 -21.50 -8.74
CA ASN A 88 -31.84 -22.11 -8.23
C ASN A 88 -30.62 -21.45 -8.87
N VAL A 89 -30.64 -21.16 -10.17
CA VAL A 89 -29.57 -20.41 -10.86
C VAL A 89 -29.39 -19.03 -10.22
N VAL A 90 -30.49 -18.29 -10.03
CA VAL A 90 -30.46 -16.97 -9.39
C VAL A 90 -29.93 -17.05 -7.96
N ALA A 91 -30.39 -18.04 -7.17
CA ALA A 91 -29.92 -18.22 -5.80
C ALA A 91 -28.40 -18.51 -5.73
N THR A 92 -27.88 -19.32 -6.65
CA THR A 92 -26.44 -19.64 -6.73
C THR A 92 -25.61 -18.41 -7.08
N VAL A 93 -26.03 -17.64 -8.09
CA VAL A 93 -25.34 -16.40 -8.50
C VAL A 93 -25.39 -15.34 -7.39
N ASP A 94 -26.54 -15.18 -6.72
CA ASP A 94 -26.68 -14.24 -5.60
C ASP A 94 -25.82 -14.63 -4.40
N ALA A 95 -25.71 -15.93 -4.10
CA ALA A 95 -24.84 -16.44 -3.04
C ALA A 95 -23.36 -16.12 -3.36
N MET A 96 -22.92 -16.37 -4.60
CA MET A 96 -21.59 -16.03 -5.06
C MET A 96 -21.31 -14.52 -4.92
N HIS A 97 -22.23 -13.66 -5.37
CA HIS A 97 -22.07 -12.21 -5.28
C HIS A 97 -21.90 -11.75 -3.83
N LYS A 98 -22.64 -12.37 -2.91
CA LYS A 98 -22.55 -12.06 -1.49
C LYS A 98 -21.18 -12.45 -0.92
N GLU A 99 -20.67 -13.63 -1.26
CA GLU A 99 -19.34 -14.07 -0.81
C GLU A 99 -18.23 -13.18 -1.40
N MET A 100 -18.29 -12.87 -2.70
CA MET A 100 -17.36 -11.93 -3.33
C MET A 100 -17.39 -10.55 -2.66
N ALA A 101 -18.57 -10.06 -2.26
CA ALA A 101 -18.68 -8.79 -1.53
C ALA A 101 -18.01 -8.85 -0.15
N VAL A 102 -18.05 -9.99 0.53
CA VAL A 102 -17.31 -10.21 1.79
C VAL A 102 -15.81 -10.21 1.55
N CYS A 103 -15.32 -10.93 0.53
CA CYS A 103 -13.91 -10.93 0.12
C CYS A 103 -13.43 -9.50 -0.17
N GLY A 104 -14.19 -8.75 -0.97
CA GLY A 104 -13.90 -7.36 -1.32
C GLY A 104 -13.87 -6.41 -0.12
N ALA A 105 -14.76 -6.61 0.87
CA ALA A 105 -14.77 -5.79 2.08
C ALA A 105 -13.51 -6.01 2.94
N VAL A 106 -13.02 -7.25 3.05
CA VAL A 106 -11.77 -7.57 3.76
C VAL A 106 -10.57 -6.97 3.04
N ALA A 107 -10.50 -7.12 1.71
CA ALA A 107 -9.44 -6.54 0.89
C ALA A 107 -9.41 -5.00 1.00
N ALA A 108 -10.58 -4.35 0.91
CA ALA A 108 -10.72 -2.91 1.04
C ALA A 108 -10.29 -2.41 2.43
N LYS A 109 -10.67 -3.12 3.49
CA LYS A 109 -10.25 -2.78 4.86
C LYS A 109 -8.73 -2.82 5.00
N THR A 110 -8.09 -3.91 4.58
CA THR A 110 -6.63 -4.03 4.72
C THR A 110 -5.89 -3.04 3.83
N SER A 111 -6.41 -2.76 2.63
CA SER A 111 -5.92 -1.70 1.75
C SER A 111 -5.98 -0.31 2.40
N ALA A 112 -7.10 -0.01 3.08
CA ALA A 112 -7.26 1.23 3.83
C ALA A 112 -6.28 1.34 5.01
N GLU A 113 -6.00 0.23 5.70
CA GLU A 113 -4.99 0.18 6.76
C GLU A 113 -3.58 0.47 6.21
N ILE A 114 -3.20 -0.11 5.07
CA ILE A 114 -1.90 0.17 4.41
C ILE A 114 -1.79 1.67 4.07
N MET A 115 -2.82 2.25 3.46
CA MET A 115 -2.81 3.67 3.10
C MET A 115 -2.80 4.58 4.33
N THR A 116 -3.45 4.16 5.41
CA THR A 116 -3.42 4.88 6.69
C THR A 116 -2.02 4.89 7.29
N ASP A 117 -1.31 3.77 7.26
CA ASP A 117 0.08 3.68 7.75
C ASP A 117 1.03 4.58 6.95
N ILE A 118 0.91 4.56 5.62
CA ILE A 118 1.67 5.44 4.72
C ILE A 118 1.38 6.91 5.05
N SER A 119 0.11 7.26 5.21
CA SER A 119 -0.33 8.63 5.54
C SER A 119 0.21 9.09 6.90
N ALA A 120 0.09 8.27 7.93
CA ALA A 120 0.57 8.58 9.28
C ALA A 120 2.08 8.83 9.29
N ALA A 121 2.85 7.99 8.63
CA ALA A 121 4.29 8.17 8.53
C ALA A 121 4.68 9.39 7.69
N THR A 122 3.97 9.65 6.59
CA THR A 122 4.18 10.85 5.76
C THR A 122 3.95 12.12 6.59
N GLN A 123 2.86 12.18 7.35
CA GLN A 123 2.56 13.30 8.23
C GLN A 123 3.67 13.53 9.26
N GLN A 124 4.16 12.46 9.90
CA GLN A 124 5.27 12.55 10.84
C GLN A 124 6.52 13.15 10.18
N LEU A 125 6.87 12.70 8.97
CA LEU A 125 8.02 13.22 8.23
C LEU A 125 7.85 14.67 7.80
N VAL A 126 6.63 15.08 7.41
CA VAL A 126 6.33 16.49 7.12
C VAL A 126 6.49 17.35 8.38
N PHE A 127 5.98 16.91 9.53
CA PHE A 127 6.13 17.65 10.79
C PHE A 127 7.59 17.78 11.22
N ASP A 128 8.37 16.69 11.14
CA ASP A 128 9.79 16.71 11.49
C ASP A 128 10.60 17.57 10.51
N GLY A 129 10.30 17.49 9.21
CA GLY A 129 10.89 18.34 8.17
C GLY A 129 10.58 19.82 8.39
N PHE A 130 9.35 20.15 8.77
CA PHE A 130 8.96 21.52 9.10
C PHE A 130 9.77 22.09 10.28
N ASP A 131 10.07 21.30 11.32
CA ASP A 131 10.92 21.75 12.43
C ASP A 131 12.37 22.02 11.99
N VAL A 132 12.90 21.22 11.06
CA VAL A 132 14.21 21.47 10.42
C VAL A 132 14.19 22.80 9.66
N LEU A 133 13.21 23.01 8.78
CA LEU A 133 13.11 24.23 7.97
C LEU A 133 12.88 25.48 8.83
N ARG A 134 12.02 25.39 9.85
CA ARG A 134 11.81 26.47 10.81
C ARG A 134 13.09 26.83 11.56
N THR A 135 13.87 25.82 11.94
CA THR A 135 15.17 26.03 12.59
C THR A 135 16.16 26.68 11.62
N TYR A 136 16.19 26.24 10.36
CA TYR A 136 17.02 26.83 9.31
C TYR A 136 16.72 28.31 9.08
N GLN A 137 15.44 28.66 8.89
CA GLN A 137 14.99 30.04 8.76
C GLN A 137 15.35 30.90 9.98
N LYS A 138 15.28 30.33 11.19
CA LYS A 138 15.71 31.01 12.41
C LYS A 138 17.22 31.28 12.40
N CYS A 139 18.04 30.31 11.97
CA CYS A 139 19.49 30.48 11.89
C CYS A 139 19.89 31.55 10.87
N GLN A 140 19.19 31.64 9.73
CA GLN A 140 19.43 32.67 8.72
C GLN A 140 19.20 34.10 9.25
N LYS A 141 18.22 34.28 10.15
CA LYS A 141 17.87 35.60 10.72
C LYS A 141 18.87 36.13 11.75
N TYR A 142 19.79 35.30 12.26
CA TYR A 142 20.80 35.76 13.21
C TYR A 142 21.89 36.59 12.52
N THR A 143 22.08 37.82 13.01
CA THR A 143 23.14 38.73 12.55
C THR A 143 24.47 38.49 13.26
N ASN A 144 24.43 38.06 14.53
CA ASN A 144 25.61 37.73 15.31
C ASN A 144 26.23 36.40 14.85
N SER A 145 27.51 36.41 14.48
CA SER A 145 28.22 35.26 13.91
C SER A 145 28.32 34.06 14.87
N VAL A 146 28.50 34.29 16.17
CA VAL A 146 28.58 33.22 17.18
C VAL A 146 27.21 32.56 17.39
N LEU A 147 26.15 33.36 17.50
CA LEU A 147 24.78 32.84 17.57
C LEU A 147 24.37 32.11 16.29
N LYS A 148 24.76 32.63 15.12
CA LYS A 148 24.52 32.00 13.82
C LYS A 148 25.21 30.63 13.75
N ASN A 149 26.51 30.56 14.05
CA ASN A 149 27.29 29.32 13.98
C ASN A 149 26.77 28.25 14.96
N SER A 150 26.47 28.63 16.21
CA SER A 150 25.88 27.71 17.19
C SER A 150 24.49 27.24 16.78
N CYS A 151 23.68 28.10 16.15
CA CYS A 151 22.38 27.72 15.59
C CYS A 151 22.53 26.68 14.46
N TYR A 152 23.45 26.91 13.51
CA TYR A 152 23.70 25.95 12.43
C TYR A 152 24.23 24.62 12.94
N ALA A 153 25.08 24.60 13.98
CA ALA A 153 25.50 23.36 14.60
C ALA A 153 24.31 22.56 15.16
N ARG A 154 23.36 23.23 15.84
CA ARG A 154 22.13 22.59 16.32
C ARG A 154 21.23 22.12 15.18
N LEU A 155 21.12 22.91 14.11
CA LEU A 155 20.38 22.55 12.90
C LEU A 155 20.97 21.28 12.26
N THR A 156 22.28 21.17 12.14
CA THR A 156 22.94 19.99 11.56
C THR A 156 22.65 18.72 12.35
N VAL A 157 22.60 18.80 13.68
CA VAL A 157 22.19 17.65 14.52
C VAL A 157 20.73 17.27 14.24
N LYS A 158 19.81 18.26 14.19
CA LYS A 158 18.40 18.01 13.88
C LYS A 158 18.22 17.41 12.48
N ALA A 159 18.89 17.97 11.47
CA ALA A 159 18.81 17.50 10.09
C ALA A 159 19.35 16.06 9.95
N THR A 160 20.44 15.73 10.65
CA THR A 160 20.97 14.36 10.67
C THR A 160 19.98 13.38 11.30
N LEU A 161 19.37 13.75 12.43
CA LEU A 161 18.35 12.92 13.09
C LEU A 161 17.13 12.73 12.19
N TYR A 162 16.64 13.80 11.57
CA TYR A 162 15.56 13.77 10.59
C TYR A 162 15.87 12.79 9.46
N MET A 163 17.03 12.92 8.80
CA MET A 163 17.39 12.04 7.68
C MET A 163 17.53 10.57 8.07
N ASN A 164 18.08 10.28 9.26
CA ASN A 164 18.18 8.91 9.74
C ASN A 164 16.80 8.30 10.01
N ASN A 165 15.90 9.08 10.63
CA ASN A 165 14.54 8.66 10.90
C ASN A 165 13.74 8.50 9.60
N ALA A 166 13.87 9.44 8.66
CA ALA A 166 13.25 9.41 7.34
C ALA A 166 13.63 8.14 6.58
N ARG A 167 14.93 7.85 6.44
CA ARG A 167 15.41 6.65 5.76
C ARG A 167 14.89 5.37 6.41
N LYS A 168 14.87 5.32 7.75
CA LYS A 168 14.35 4.15 8.48
C LYS A 168 12.85 3.98 8.23
N SER A 169 12.08 5.06 8.33
CA SER A 169 10.63 5.06 8.11
C SER A 169 10.29 4.65 6.68
N ILE A 170 10.91 5.28 5.68
CA ILE A 170 10.79 4.94 4.25
C ILE A 170 11.08 3.47 4.01
N LYS A 171 12.20 2.95 4.55
CA LYS A 171 12.56 1.54 4.40
C LYS A 171 11.48 0.62 4.99
N THR A 172 11.02 0.90 6.20
CA THR A 172 10.01 0.09 6.88
C THR A 172 8.68 0.10 6.13
N ILE A 173 8.26 1.27 5.63
CA ILE A 173 7.02 1.39 4.87
C ILE A 173 7.14 0.65 3.55
N ARG A 174 8.21 0.88 2.78
CA ARG A 174 8.44 0.19 1.51
C ARG A 174 8.44 -1.33 1.70
N GLN A 175 9.08 -1.83 2.75
CA GLN A 175 9.04 -3.26 3.08
C GLN A 175 7.61 -3.73 3.42
N SER A 176 6.93 -3.04 4.34
CA SER A 176 5.57 -3.38 4.76
C SER A 176 4.60 -3.38 3.58
N THR A 177 4.66 -2.37 2.72
CA THR A 177 3.85 -2.24 1.52
C THR A 177 4.14 -3.37 0.52
N ASN A 178 5.42 -3.67 0.27
CA ASN A 178 5.83 -4.74 -0.65
C ASN A 178 5.43 -6.14 -0.18
N GLU A 179 5.26 -6.35 1.13
CA GLU A 179 4.82 -7.62 1.71
C GLU A 179 3.29 -7.70 1.80
N ARG A 180 2.64 -6.63 2.29
CA ARG A 180 1.21 -6.62 2.60
C ARG A 180 0.33 -6.48 1.37
N ILE A 181 0.73 -5.67 0.37
CA ILE A 181 -0.10 -5.49 -0.83
C ILE A 181 -0.27 -6.82 -1.57
N PRO A 182 0.81 -7.56 -1.92
CA PRO A 182 0.64 -8.84 -2.60
C PRO A 182 -0.11 -9.88 -1.75
N ALA A 183 0.07 -9.87 -0.42
CA ALA A 183 -0.63 -10.79 0.47
C ALA A 183 -2.15 -10.56 0.46
N VAL A 184 -2.60 -9.31 0.64
CA VAL A 184 -4.03 -8.97 0.59
C VAL A 184 -4.65 -9.35 -0.74
N MET A 185 -3.89 -9.21 -1.81
CA MET A 185 -4.36 -9.45 -3.16
C MET A 185 -4.42 -10.93 -3.48
N ALA A 186 -3.43 -11.73 -3.04
CA ALA A 186 -3.49 -13.18 -3.12
C ALA A 186 -4.64 -13.76 -2.27
N ASP A 187 -4.86 -13.20 -1.08
CA ASP A 187 -5.97 -13.62 -0.21
C ASP A 187 -7.33 -13.29 -0.85
N ALA A 188 -7.46 -12.10 -1.46
CA ALA A 188 -8.68 -11.68 -2.15
C ALA A 188 -8.93 -12.51 -3.41
N ASP A 189 -7.88 -12.76 -4.21
CA ASP A 189 -7.91 -13.60 -5.41
C ASP A 189 -8.37 -15.03 -5.10
N THR A 190 -7.78 -15.63 -4.06
CA THR A 190 -8.17 -16.99 -3.62
C THR A 190 -9.63 -16.99 -3.16
N CYS A 191 -10.04 -16.00 -2.37
CA CYS A 191 -11.41 -15.90 -1.84
C CYS A 191 -12.46 -15.74 -2.95
N THR A 192 -12.18 -14.93 -3.98
CA THR A 192 -13.13 -14.72 -5.08
C THR A 192 -13.17 -15.92 -6.02
N HIS A 193 -12.04 -16.58 -6.30
CA HIS A 193 -12.01 -17.82 -7.09
C HIS A 193 -12.69 -18.98 -6.36
N ASP A 194 -12.46 -19.16 -5.06
CA ASP A 194 -13.15 -20.18 -4.26
C ASP A 194 -14.68 -19.99 -4.30
N ALA A 195 -15.15 -18.73 -4.24
CA ALA A 195 -16.58 -18.42 -4.34
C ALA A 195 -17.15 -18.74 -5.74
N ALA A 196 -16.38 -18.48 -6.79
CA ALA A 196 -16.78 -18.82 -8.16
C ALA A 196 -16.76 -20.33 -8.41
N ASP A 197 -15.75 -21.06 -7.94
CA ASP A 197 -15.64 -22.51 -8.08
C ASP A 197 -16.85 -23.22 -7.45
N VAL A 198 -17.26 -22.80 -6.25
CA VAL A 198 -18.48 -23.30 -5.60
C VAL A 198 -19.73 -23.00 -6.41
N ALA A 199 -19.83 -21.79 -6.97
CA ALA A 199 -20.97 -21.42 -7.81
C ALA A 199 -21.03 -22.25 -9.10
N ILE A 200 -19.88 -22.49 -9.75
CA ILE A 200 -19.78 -23.32 -10.96
C ILE A 200 -20.18 -24.75 -10.65
N GLU A 201 -19.71 -25.35 -9.55
CA GLU A 201 -20.10 -26.71 -9.15
C GLU A 201 -21.63 -26.83 -8.95
N GLU A 202 -22.25 -25.84 -8.31
CA GLU A 202 -23.71 -25.81 -8.13
C GLU A 202 -24.45 -25.58 -9.46
N LEU A 203 -23.93 -24.74 -10.35
CA LEU A 203 -24.50 -24.54 -11.70
C LEU A 203 -24.39 -25.81 -12.56
N ASP A 204 -23.28 -26.54 -12.48
CA ASP A 204 -23.11 -27.84 -13.15
C ASP A 204 -24.13 -28.87 -12.65
N HIS A 205 -24.43 -28.86 -11.34
CA HIS A 205 -25.49 -29.69 -10.76
C HIS A 205 -26.88 -29.31 -11.29
N ILE A 206 -27.18 -28.02 -11.40
CA ILE A 206 -28.43 -27.52 -11.99
C ILE A 206 -28.52 -27.95 -13.46
N GLN A 207 -27.46 -27.76 -14.25
CA GLN A 207 -27.40 -28.17 -15.65
C GLN A 207 -27.66 -29.68 -15.81
N ALA A 208 -27.08 -30.51 -14.93
CA ALA A 208 -27.33 -31.95 -14.92
C ALA A 208 -28.82 -32.29 -14.64
N ASN A 209 -29.47 -31.57 -13.73
CA ASN A 209 -30.91 -31.75 -13.43
C ASN A 209 -31.79 -31.38 -14.64
N ILE A 210 -31.47 -30.29 -15.32
CA ILE A 210 -32.15 -29.85 -16.55
C ILE A 210 -32.02 -30.95 -17.63
N ASN A 211 -30.82 -31.46 -17.86
CA ASN A 211 -30.59 -32.54 -18.83
C ASN A 211 -31.41 -33.80 -18.51
N VAL A 212 -31.55 -34.15 -17.23
CA VAL A 212 -32.41 -35.26 -16.78
C VAL A 212 -33.89 -34.98 -17.01
N CYS A 213 -34.33 -33.73 -16.84
CA CYS A 213 -35.69 -33.29 -17.16
C CYS A 213 -35.97 -33.40 -18.67
N ILE A 214 -35.06 -32.86 -19.50
CA ILE A 214 -35.14 -32.92 -20.97
C ILE A 214 -35.24 -34.36 -21.45
N ALA A 215 -34.40 -35.27 -20.93
CA ALA A 215 -34.40 -36.68 -21.32
C ALA A 215 -35.70 -37.44 -20.96
N LYS A 216 -36.54 -36.88 -20.07
CA LYS A 216 -37.83 -37.46 -19.65
C LYS A 216 -39.03 -36.81 -20.32
N ALA A 217 -38.85 -35.67 -21.00
CA ALA A 217 -39.89 -34.92 -21.69
C ALA A 217 -40.20 -35.53 -23.07
#